data_AF-A0A9D1XN22-F1
#
_entry.id   AF-A0A9D1XN22-F1
#
_cell.length_a   1.000
_cell.length_b   1.000
_cell.length_c   1.000
_cell.angle_alpha   90.00
_cell.angle_beta   90.00
_cell.angle_gamma   90.00
#
_symmetry.space_group_name_H-M   'P 1'
#
loop_
_entity.id
_entity.type
_entity.pdbx_description
1 polymer ?
#
loop_
_entity_poly.entity_id
_entity_poly.type
_entity_poly.pdbx_seq_one_letter_code
_entity_poly.pdbx_strand_id
1 'polypeptide(L)'
;MEKRCQNCGQPIDPNARFCRYCGHENVVEEKKVQYCFRCGKPYTGNVAFCSGCGARLNNYPNNNGENILKKGLDNFTSTINSMTGEQGKVEIKLKELFSEVFKKHTVEEREEMFISGTKYTTPRESQMVSSWPKPWLYSRVFIMFLIVFIALFVMVNNFYNTNAIPGAIFIGALMVPFSALIFFWEVNVPRNISIFDVITMFFVGGALSLICTLILYEIIRVEQLDYLGAILVGIVEEVGKIAVVVFYVSRKNTKYILNGMLIGACVGAGFAVFETAGYAFNAFVGSGGQTSVMLDILWLRSILSFGCHITWTAIAGVGLIVAKKEEQLNSNHILNGQFLKFLLLAIVLHAIWDMPITFGSEIYLVQWVLTFIAIVTVLVLLNAGLRQVSQYAKLAREKELQEIKNQ
;
A
#
# COMPACT_ATOMS: atom_id res chain seq x y z
N MET A 1 57.93 3.98 -15.57
CA MET A 1 58.06 4.05 -14.10
C MET A 1 58.48 2.68 -13.62
N GLU A 2 59.62 2.57 -12.94
CA GLU A 2 60.08 1.29 -12.37
C GLU A 2 59.16 0.82 -11.25
N LYS A 3 58.69 -0.43 -11.32
CA LYS A 3 57.87 -1.05 -10.27
C LYS A 3 58.78 -1.28 -9.05
N ARG A 4 58.36 -0.81 -7.87
CA ARG A 4 59.09 -1.01 -6.61
C ARG A 4 58.32 -1.99 -5.73
N CYS A 5 59.04 -2.81 -4.97
CA CYS A 5 58.44 -3.74 -4.03
C CYS A 5 57.70 -2.97 -2.94
N GLN A 6 56.44 -3.33 -2.68
CA GLN A 6 55.61 -2.66 -1.67
C GLN A 6 56.12 -2.85 -0.24
N ASN A 7 56.92 -3.90 0.01
CA ASN A 7 57.45 -4.19 1.35
C ASN A 7 58.81 -3.52 1.62
N CYS A 8 59.74 -3.52 0.66
CA CYS A 8 61.12 -3.03 0.88
C CYS A 8 61.54 -1.83 0.03
N GLY A 9 60.69 -1.35 -0.89
CA GLY A 9 60.97 -0.19 -1.73
C GLY A 9 62.05 -0.35 -2.80
N GLN A 10 62.70 -1.53 -2.89
CA GLN A 10 63.68 -1.84 -3.93
C GLN A 10 63.02 -2.01 -5.31
N PRO A 11 63.71 -1.65 -6.40
CA PRO A 11 63.20 -1.86 -7.76
C PRO A 11 63.08 -3.36 -8.04
N ILE A 12 61.93 -3.75 -8.60
CA ILE A 12 61.60 -5.12 -8.96
C ILE A 12 61.21 -5.17 -10.44
N ASP A 13 61.46 -6.33 -11.06
CA ASP A 13 60.92 -6.61 -12.39
C ASP A 13 59.38 -6.56 -12.31
N PRO A 14 58.68 -5.88 -13.26
CA PRO A 14 57.23 -5.80 -13.29
C PRO A 14 56.50 -7.14 -13.18
N ASN A 15 57.12 -8.21 -13.69
CA ASN A 15 56.58 -9.56 -13.77
C ASN A 15 57.16 -10.51 -12.69
N ALA A 16 58.04 -10.04 -11.80
CA ALA A 16 58.58 -10.87 -10.72
C ALA A 16 57.53 -11.12 -9.63
N ARG A 17 57.09 -12.38 -9.53
CA ARG A 17 56.16 -12.85 -8.49
C ARG A 17 56.72 -12.74 -7.08
N PHE A 18 58.04 -12.83 -6.90
CA PHE A 18 58.68 -12.64 -5.59
C PHE A 18 59.79 -11.58 -5.67
N CYS A 19 59.88 -10.72 -4.66
CA CYS A 19 61.00 -9.79 -4.55
C CYS A 19 62.30 -10.53 -4.21
N ARG A 20 63.31 -10.43 -5.06
CA ARG A 20 64.64 -11.06 -4.85
C ARG A 20 65.39 -10.58 -3.59
N TYR A 21 65.00 -9.44 -3.03
CA TYR A 21 65.68 -8.85 -1.87
C TYR A 21 65.03 -9.19 -0.53
N CYS A 22 63.69 -9.33 -0.48
CA CYS A 22 62.96 -9.56 0.77
C CYS A 22 62.00 -10.76 0.74
N GLY A 23 61.90 -11.47 -0.38
CA GLY A 23 61.04 -12.66 -0.52
C GLY A 23 59.54 -12.38 -0.60
N HIS A 24 59.10 -11.12 -0.55
CA HIS A 24 57.68 -10.76 -0.57
C HIS A 24 57.02 -11.09 -1.91
N GLU A 25 55.87 -11.77 -1.87
CA GLU A 25 55.09 -12.11 -3.07
C GLU A 25 54.36 -10.86 -3.59
N ASN A 26 54.63 -10.47 -4.82
CA ASN A 26 53.94 -9.38 -5.50
C ASN A 26 52.74 -9.94 -6.27
N VAL A 27 51.60 -9.27 -6.17
CA VAL A 27 50.43 -9.59 -6.99
C VAL A 27 50.73 -9.21 -8.45
N VAL A 28 50.85 -10.23 -9.32
CA VAL A 28 50.92 -10.05 -10.77
C VAL A 28 49.49 -10.13 -11.28
N GLU A 29 48.95 -9.02 -11.80
CA GLU A 29 47.63 -9.03 -12.43
C GLU A 29 47.69 -9.77 -13.77
N GLU A 30 47.36 -11.07 -13.75
CA GLU A 30 47.07 -11.80 -14.97
C GLU A 30 45.76 -11.26 -15.58
N LYS A 31 45.88 -10.47 -16.65
CA LYS A 31 44.72 -10.09 -17.46
C LYS A 31 44.11 -11.35 -18.08
N LYS A 32 43.04 -11.88 -17.47
CA LYS A 32 42.27 -13.02 -18.02
C LYS A 32 41.75 -12.65 -19.41
N VAL A 33 42.37 -13.22 -20.43
CA VAL A 33 41.90 -13.13 -21.82
C VAL A 33 40.69 -14.05 -21.96
N GLN A 34 39.55 -13.48 -22.36
CA GLN A 34 38.33 -14.23 -22.64
C GLN A 34 38.14 -14.34 -24.15
N TYR A 35 37.40 -15.35 -24.61
CA TYR A 35 37.18 -15.62 -26.02
C TYR A 35 35.70 -15.50 -26.37
N CYS A 36 35.39 -14.88 -27.50
CA CYS A 36 34.01 -14.82 -27.99
C CYS A 36 33.49 -16.22 -28.33
N PHE A 37 32.36 -16.63 -27.75
CA PHE A 37 31.74 -17.94 -28.00
C PHE A 37 31.32 -18.17 -29.48
N ARG A 38 31.18 -17.09 -30.26
CA ARG A 38 30.71 -17.19 -31.66
C ARG A 38 31.83 -17.21 -32.69
N CYS A 39 32.89 -16.43 -32.49
CA CYS A 39 33.97 -16.31 -33.48
C CYS A 39 35.37 -16.59 -32.93
N GLY A 40 35.51 -16.92 -31.64
CA GLY A 40 36.79 -17.26 -31.02
C GLY A 40 37.75 -16.08 -30.87
N LYS A 41 37.37 -14.84 -31.21
CA LYS A 41 38.25 -13.68 -31.10
C LYS A 41 38.49 -13.34 -29.62
N PRO A 42 39.76 -13.16 -29.20
CA PRO A 42 40.07 -12.79 -27.83
C PRO A 42 39.60 -11.35 -27.55
N TYR A 43 39.12 -11.12 -26.34
CA TYR A 43 38.82 -9.79 -25.82
C TYR A 43 39.33 -9.69 -24.38
N THR A 44 39.68 -8.46 -23.99
CA THR A 44 40.19 -8.13 -22.66
C THR A 44 39.32 -7.05 -22.04
N GLY A 45 38.87 -7.25 -20.81
CA GLY A 45 37.98 -6.32 -20.12
C GLY A 45 36.51 -6.52 -20.44
N ASN A 46 35.68 -5.57 -20.01
CA ASN A 46 34.22 -5.68 -20.02
C ASN A 46 33.63 -5.04 -21.29
N VAL A 47 33.36 -5.84 -22.32
CA VAL A 47 32.83 -5.37 -23.62
C VAL A 47 31.46 -5.98 -23.92
N ALA A 48 30.50 -5.15 -24.32
CA ALA A 48 29.11 -5.58 -24.58
C ALA A 48 28.96 -6.40 -25.87
N PHE A 49 29.80 -6.13 -26.88
CA PHE A 49 29.74 -6.73 -28.19
C PHE A 49 31.12 -7.17 -28.67
N CYS A 50 31.17 -8.28 -29.38
CA CYS A 50 32.39 -8.75 -30.02
C CYS A 50 32.77 -7.83 -31.21
N SER A 51 33.98 -7.26 -31.18
CA SER A 51 34.53 -6.42 -32.26
C SER A 51 34.81 -7.16 -33.58
N GLY A 52 34.75 -8.49 -33.59
CA GLY A 52 34.94 -9.30 -34.79
C GLY A 52 33.64 -9.69 -35.49
N CYS A 53 32.63 -10.12 -34.74
CA CYS A 53 31.40 -10.69 -35.31
C CYS A 53 30.10 -10.02 -34.85
N GLY A 54 30.17 -9.00 -34.00
CA GLY A 54 29.00 -8.26 -33.48
C GLY A 54 28.14 -9.01 -32.45
N ALA A 55 28.50 -10.25 -32.08
CA ALA A 55 27.74 -11.02 -31.09
C ALA A 55 27.77 -10.34 -29.70
N ARG A 56 26.62 -10.29 -29.00
CA ARG A 56 26.56 -9.90 -27.59
C ARG A 56 27.30 -10.92 -26.74
N LEU A 57 28.18 -10.46 -25.87
CA LEU A 57 28.94 -11.31 -24.96
C LEU A 57 28.19 -11.43 -23.62
N ASN A 58 27.99 -12.66 -23.13
CA ASN A 58 27.14 -12.99 -21.98
C ASN A 58 27.57 -12.39 -20.61
N ASN A 59 28.60 -11.54 -20.59
CA ASN A 59 29.07 -10.85 -19.39
C ASN A 59 28.53 -9.41 -19.25
N TYR A 60 27.67 -8.95 -20.16
CA TYR A 60 26.99 -7.66 -20.03
C TYR A 60 25.59 -7.86 -19.43
N PRO A 61 25.38 -7.63 -18.12
CA PRO A 61 24.06 -7.75 -17.54
C PRO A 61 23.13 -6.72 -18.19
N ASN A 62 22.01 -7.20 -18.75
CA ASN A 62 21.01 -6.37 -19.41
C ASN A 62 20.12 -5.68 -18.35
N ASN A 63 20.72 -4.83 -17.50
CA ASN A 63 20.06 -4.15 -16.38
C ASN A 63 19.12 -3.00 -16.81
N ASN A 64 18.90 -2.80 -18.12
CA ASN A 64 18.16 -1.63 -18.61
C ASN A 64 16.68 -1.66 -18.19
N GLY A 65 16.02 -2.83 -18.19
CA GLY A 65 14.61 -2.95 -17.79
C GLY A 65 14.39 -2.78 -16.28
N GLU A 66 15.22 -3.43 -15.46
CA GLU A 66 15.18 -3.30 -14.00
C GLU A 66 15.51 -1.86 -13.55
N ASN A 67 16.46 -1.20 -14.20
CA ASN A 67 16.79 0.20 -13.90
C ASN A 67 15.66 1.18 -14.27
N ILE A 68 14.90 0.92 -15.34
CA ILE A 68 13.76 1.77 -15.74
C ILE A 68 12.61 1.62 -14.75
N LEU A 69 12.22 0.39 -14.40
CA LEU A 69 11.14 0.13 -13.45
C LEU A 69 11.49 0.70 -12.06
N LYS A 70 12.72 0.49 -11.60
CA LYS A 70 13.20 1.03 -10.33
C LYS A 70 13.20 2.56 -10.33
N LYS A 71 13.71 3.19 -11.40
CA LYS A 71 13.69 4.67 -11.54
C LYS A 71 12.26 5.22 -11.61
N GLY A 72 11.35 4.53 -12.30
CA GLY A 72 9.94 4.89 -12.35
C GLY A 72 9.27 4.81 -10.97
N LEU A 73 9.54 3.74 -10.22
CA LEU A 73 9.05 3.57 -8.85
C LEU A 73 9.65 4.59 -7.88
N ASP A 74 10.94 4.88 -7.97
CA ASP A 74 11.62 5.90 -7.15
C ASP A 74 11.04 7.29 -7.44
N ASN A 75 10.80 7.63 -8.72
CA ASN A 75 10.13 8.87 -9.10
C ASN A 75 8.71 8.92 -8.54
N PHE A 76 7.91 7.87 -8.74
CA PHE A 76 6.52 7.80 -8.26
C PHE A 76 6.44 7.97 -6.73
N THR A 77 7.25 7.22 -5.99
CA THR A 77 7.29 7.30 -4.52
C THR A 77 7.73 8.68 -4.04
N SER A 78 8.67 9.32 -4.76
CA SER A 78 9.08 10.70 -4.45
C SER A 78 7.96 11.72 -4.70
N THR A 79 7.19 11.57 -5.78
CA THR A 79 6.03 12.41 -6.09
C THR A 79 4.98 12.30 -4.99
N ILE A 80 4.57 11.08 -4.62
CA ILE A 80 3.60 10.88 -3.53
C ILE A 80 4.13 11.44 -2.20
N ASN A 81 5.41 11.21 -1.88
CA ASN A 81 6.00 11.73 -0.64
C ASN A 81 5.96 13.26 -0.60
N SER A 82 6.33 13.93 -1.70
CA SER A 82 6.27 15.39 -1.80
C SER A 82 4.85 15.96 -1.72
N MET A 83 3.82 15.19 -2.13
CA MET A 83 2.41 15.60 -1.97
C MET A 83 2.02 15.72 -0.49
N THR A 84 2.67 14.97 0.41
CA THR A 84 2.46 15.08 1.87
C THR A 84 3.20 16.25 2.52
N GLY A 85 4.08 16.95 1.77
CA GLY A 85 4.97 17.98 2.29
C GLY A 85 6.29 17.45 2.86
N GLU A 86 6.47 16.14 2.92
CA GLU A 86 7.71 15.51 3.40
C GLU A 86 8.81 15.49 2.32
N GLN A 87 10.06 15.63 2.77
CA GLN A 87 11.27 15.60 1.92
C GLN A 87 12.16 14.41 2.27
N GLY A 88 12.93 13.91 1.31
CA GLY A 88 13.89 12.83 1.50
C GLY A 88 13.42 11.46 1.02
N LYS A 89 14.28 10.45 1.17
CA LYS A 89 14.07 9.11 0.65
C LYS A 89 12.94 8.38 1.41
N VAL A 90 12.04 7.74 0.68
CA VAL A 90 11.03 6.84 1.25
C VAL A 90 11.69 5.51 1.58
N GLU A 91 11.68 5.12 2.85
CA GLU A 91 12.21 3.82 3.30
C GLU A 91 11.06 2.87 3.63
N ILE A 92 10.62 2.07 2.64
CA ILE A 92 9.55 1.08 2.86
C ILE A 92 10.15 -0.17 3.51
N LYS A 93 9.75 -0.46 4.75
CA LYS A 93 10.26 -1.62 5.52
C LYS A 93 9.28 -2.79 5.56
N LEU A 94 9.03 -3.42 4.39
CA LEU A 94 8.12 -4.57 4.29
C LEU A 94 8.47 -5.72 5.24
N LYS A 95 9.77 -6.00 5.43
CA LYS A 95 10.22 -7.06 6.35
C LYS A 95 9.77 -6.81 7.79
N GLU A 96 9.77 -5.56 8.24
CA GLU A 96 9.31 -5.22 9.59
C GLU A 96 7.78 -5.34 9.67
N LEU A 97 7.06 -4.84 8.65
CA LEU A 97 5.59 -4.87 8.59
C LEU A 97 5.01 -6.29 8.69
N PHE A 98 5.64 -7.28 8.05
CA PHE A 98 5.16 -8.68 8.06
C PHE A 98 5.87 -9.58 9.09
N SER A 99 6.74 -9.01 9.95
CA SER A 99 7.61 -9.80 10.84
C SER A 99 6.88 -10.61 11.91
N GLU A 100 5.70 -10.16 12.35
CA GLU A 100 4.92 -10.83 13.42
C GLU A 100 3.80 -11.73 12.86
N VAL A 101 3.47 -11.62 11.56
CA VAL A 101 2.34 -12.35 10.95
C VAL A 101 2.41 -13.87 11.16
N PHE A 102 3.61 -14.45 11.11
CA PHE A 102 3.81 -15.90 11.24
C PHE A 102 4.12 -16.36 12.66
N LYS A 103 4.16 -15.44 13.64
CA LYS A 103 4.44 -15.79 15.03
C LYS A 103 3.17 -16.19 15.78
N LYS A 104 3.35 -16.89 16.90
CA LYS A 104 2.27 -17.18 17.84
C LYS A 104 2.06 -15.95 18.72
N HIS A 105 0.80 -15.61 18.91
CA HIS A 105 0.36 -14.50 19.75
C HIS A 105 -0.60 -15.01 20.81
N THR A 106 -0.56 -14.42 22.01
CA THR A 106 -1.41 -14.84 23.11
C THR A 106 -2.79 -14.17 23.05
N VAL A 107 -3.72 -14.63 23.87
CA VAL A 107 -5.06 -14.03 23.97
C VAL A 107 -4.97 -12.63 24.60
N GLU A 108 -4.08 -12.46 25.56
CA GLU A 108 -3.82 -11.20 26.26
C GLU A 108 -3.29 -10.13 25.29
N GLU A 109 -2.31 -10.48 24.45
CA GLU A 109 -1.79 -9.56 23.41
C GLU A 109 -2.90 -9.06 22.48
N ARG A 110 -3.83 -9.95 22.11
CA ARG A 110 -5.00 -9.60 21.31
C ARG A 110 -5.95 -8.67 22.07
N GLU A 111 -6.22 -8.95 23.34
CA GLU A 111 -7.12 -8.15 24.18
C GLU A 111 -6.58 -6.74 24.47
N GLU A 112 -5.26 -6.62 24.67
CA GLU A 112 -4.56 -5.33 24.80
C GLU A 112 -4.75 -4.44 23.57
N MET A 113 -4.83 -5.04 22.38
CA MET A 113 -5.13 -4.28 21.15
C MET A 113 -6.56 -3.75 21.17
N PHE A 114 -7.54 -4.55 21.57
CA PHE A 114 -8.96 -4.15 21.58
C PHE A 114 -9.27 -3.01 22.57
N ILE A 115 -8.51 -2.89 23.65
CA ILE A 115 -8.65 -1.78 24.60
C ILE A 115 -7.95 -0.49 24.13
N SER A 116 -7.24 -0.50 22.99
CA SER A 116 -6.60 0.71 22.41
C SER A 116 -7.64 1.77 22.00
N GLY A 117 -7.26 3.05 22.07
CA GLY A 117 -8.16 4.16 21.77
C GLY A 117 -9.13 4.50 22.90
N THR A 118 -8.92 3.98 24.11
CA THR A 118 -9.67 4.39 25.31
C THR A 118 -8.88 5.44 26.10
N LYS A 119 -9.53 6.05 27.11
CA LYS A 119 -8.93 7.10 27.95
C LYS A 119 -7.63 6.67 28.62
N TYR A 120 -7.48 5.37 28.91
CA TYR A 120 -6.35 4.84 29.69
C TYR A 120 -5.26 4.18 28.83
N THR A 121 -5.54 3.88 27.56
CA THR A 121 -4.64 3.12 26.68
C THR A 121 -4.12 3.93 25.49
N THR A 122 -4.71 5.10 25.24
CA THR A 122 -4.20 6.03 24.24
C THR A 122 -2.87 6.60 24.73
N PRO A 123 -1.75 6.37 24.01
CA PRO A 123 -0.45 6.85 24.44
C PRO A 123 -0.39 8.38 24.40
N ARG A 124 0.37 8.98 25.34
CA ARG A 124 0.72 10.41 25.25
C ARG A 124 1.64 10.64 24.04
N GLU A 125 1.65 11.85 23.52
CA GLU A 125 2.47 12.18 22.34
C GLU A 125 3.96 11.84 22.56
N SER A 126 4.50 12.15 23.73
CA SER A 126 5.89 11.82 24.12
C SER A 126 6.18 10.32 24.18
N GLN A 127 5.17 9.49 24.41
CA GLN A 127 5.28 8.03 24.53
C GLN A 127 5.07 7.30 23.21
N MET A 128 4.68 8.00 22.14
CA MET A 128 4.47 7.38 20.84
C MET A 128 5.81 6.85 20.28
N VAL A 129 5.80 5.59 19.84
CA VAL A 129 6.95 4.92 19.23
C VAL A 129 6.84 5.08 17.71
N SER A 130 7.84 5.69 17.09
CA SER A 130 7.87 5.92 15.63
C SER A 130 8.49 4.78 14.82
N SER A 131 8.66 3.61 15.43
CA SER A 131 9.07 2.41 14.69
C SER A 131 7.96 1.95 13.75
N TRP A 132 8.33 1.20 12.71
CA TRP A 132 7.34 0.59 11.84
C TRP A 132 6.41 -0.33 12.64
N PRO A 133 5.09 -0.24 12.41
CA PRO A 133 4.14 -1.12 13.07
C PRO A 133 4.33 -2.55 12.55
N LYS A 134 3.96 -3.52 13.38
CA LYS A 134 4.06 -4.94 13.08
C LYS A 134 2.68 -5.61 13.15
N PRO A 135 1.77 -5.27 12.22
CA PRO A 135 0.41 -5.81 12.22
C PRO A 135 0.43 -7.32 12.03
N TRP A 136 -0.43 -8.03 12.74
CA TRP A 136 -0.56 -9.49 12.68
C TRP A 136 -2.01 -9.95 12.81
N LEU A 137 -2.86 -9.20 13.52
CA LEU A 137 -4.25 -9.59 13.80
C LEU A 137 -5.09 -9.64 12.52
N TYR A 138 -4.85 -8.73 11.56
CA TYR A 138 -5.53 -8.73 10.27
C TYR A 138 -5.44 -10.09 9.56
N SER A 139 -4.30 -10.77 9.67
CA SER A 139 -4.09 -12.08 9.04
C SER A 139 -4.91 -13.17 9.72
N ARG A 140 -5.11 -13.08 11.04
CA ARG A 140 -5.95 -14.02 11.80
C ARG A 140 -7.42 -13.82 11.50
N VAL A 141 -7.84 -12.56 11.36
CA VAL A 141 -9.19 -12.19 10.92
C VAL A 141 -9.45 -12.67 9.50
N PHE A 142 -8.49 -12.52 8.60
CA PHE A 142 -8.58 -13.06 7.24
C PHE A 142 -8.74 -14.58 7.22
N ILE A 143 -7.89 -15.31 7.96
CA ILE A 143 -7.98 -16.78 8.05
C ILE A 143 -9.33 -17.21 8.63
N MET A 144 -9.83 -16.51 9.66
CA MET A 144 -11.15 -16.77 10.23
C MET A 144 -12.25 -16.63 9.17
N PHE A 145 -12.27 -15.51 8.43
CA PHE A 145 -13.25 -15.33 7.36
C PHE A 145 -13.09 -16.34 6.22
N LEU A 146 -11.86 -16.69 5.85
CA LEU A 146 -11.58 -17.68 4.83
C LEU A 146 -12.14 -19.06 5.22
N ILE A 147 -11.95 -19.48 6.47
CA ILE A 147 -12.51 -20.75 6.97
C ILE A 147 -14.04 -20.73 6.91
N VAL A 148 -14.66 -19.64 7.38
CA VAL A 148 -16.12 -19.49 7.34
C VAL A 148 -16.64 -19.46 5.90
N PHE A 149 -15.95 -18.75 4.99
CA PHE A 149 -16.30 -18.68 3.58
C PHE A 149 -16.20 -20.05 2.91
N ILE A 150 -15.13 -20.82 3.16
CA ILE A 150 -14.97 -22.19 2.64
C ILE A 150 -16.12 -23.09 3.15
N ALA A 151 -16.48 -23.00 4.42
CA ALA A 151 -17.59 -23.78 4.96
C ALA A 151 -18.92 -23.43 4.26
N LEU A 152 -19.20 -22.14 4.07
CA LEU A 152 -20.39 -21.68 3.35
C LEU A 152 -20.37 -22.08 1.87
N PHE A 153 -19.21 -21.98 1.22
CA PHE A 153 -19.00 -22.41 -0.16
C PHE A 153 -19.32 -23.89 -0.33
N VAL A 154 -18.85 -24.75 0.58
CA VAL A 154 -19.16 -26.19 0.57
C VAL A 154 -20.65 -26.42 0.80
N MET A 155 -21.28 -25.69 1.73
CA MET A 155 -22.74 -25.78 1.95
C MET A 155 -23.54 -25.41 0.69
N VAL A 156 -23.11 -24.38 -0.05
CA VAL A 156 -23.76 -23.94 -1.28
C VAL A 156 -23.56 -24.95 -2.42
N ASN A 157 -22.33 -25.41 -2.66
CA ASN A 157 -22.00 -26.18 -3.87
C ASN A 157 -22.14 -27.70 -3.71
N ASN A 158 -21.88 -28.25 -2.53
CA ASN A 158 -21.91 -29.70 -2.31
C ASN A 158 -23.23 -30.15 -1.67
N PHE A 159 -23.83 -29.32 -0.82
CA PHE A 159 -25.06 -29.64 -0.11
C PHE A 159 -26.29 -28.92 -0.70
N TYR A 160 -26.10 -28.04 -1.68
CA TYR A 160 -27.18 -27.27 -2.33
C TYR A 160 -28.07 -26.50 -1.32
N ASN A 161 -27.50 -26.07 -0.20
CA ASN A 161 -28.23 -25.40 0.86
C ASN A 161 -28.40 -23.91 0.53
N THR A 162 -29.61 -23.53 0.09
CA THR A 162 -29.93 -22.15 -0.27
C THR A 162 -29.84 -21.17 0.89
N ASN A 163 -30.01 -21.64 2.14
CA ASN A 163 -29.86 -20.78 3.32
C ASN A 163 -28.40 -20.33 3.55
N ALA A 164 -27.42 -21.02 2.95
CA ALA A 164 -26.02 -20.62 3.02
C ALA A 164 -25.67 -19.48 2.04
N ILE A 165 -26.54 -19.19 1.06
CA ILE A 165 -26.28 -18.18 0.02
C ILE A 165 -26.10 -16.76 0.60
N PRO A 166 -27.01 -16.24 1.44
CA PRO A 166 -26.82 -14.91 2.04
C PRO A 166 -25.54 -14.83 2.87
N GLY A 167 -25.22 -15.92 3.60
CA GLY A 167 -23.98 -16.03 4.35
C GLY A 167 -22.75 -15.96 3.45
N ALA A 168 -22.74 -16.69 2.33
CA ALA A 168 -21.64 -16.70 1.37
C ALA A 168 -21.43 -15.32 0.74
N ILE A 169 -22.51 -14.63 0.36
CA ILE A 169 -22.44 -13.25 -0.16
C ILE A 169 -21.82 -12.32 0.88
N PHE A 170 -22.35 -12.34 2.11
CA PHE A 170 -21.90 -11.43 3.16
C PHE A 170 -20.44 -11.69 3.56
N ILE A 171 -20.08 -12.93 3.87
CA ILE A 171 -18.72 -13.28 4.30
C ILE A 171 -17.73 -13.13 3.15
N GLY A 172 -18.11 -13.48 1.92
CA GLY A 172 -17.29 -13.28 0.73
C GLY A 172 -16.92 -11.80 0.56
N ALA A 173 -17.94 -10.93 0.54
CA ALA A 173 -17.74 -9.49 0.43
C ALA A 173 -16.93 -8.90 1.62
N LEU A 174 -17.09 -9.43 2.83
CA LEU A 174 -16.45 -8.93 4.05
C LEU A 174 -14.98 -9.36 4.20
N MET A 175 -14.61 -10.54 3.67
CA MET A 175 -13.36 -11.24 3.98
C MET A 175 -12.11 -10.38 3.82
N VAL A 176 -11.89 -9.79 2.65
CA VAL A 176 -10.70 -8.95 2.40
C VAL A 176 -10.91 -7.52 2.93
N PRO A 177 -12.05 -6.84 2.70
CA PRO A 177 -12.20 -5.47 3.17
C PRO A 177 -12.10 -5.29 4.68
N PHE A 178 -12.70 -6.19 5.46
CA PHE A 178 -12.63 -6.10 6.91
C PHE A 178 -11.24 -6.49 7.43
N SER A 179 -10.57 -7.45 6.80
CA SER A 179 -9.18 -7.76 7.14
C SER A 179 -8.26 -6.59 6.85
N ALA A 180 -8.41 -5.94 5.69
CA ALA A 180 -7.67 -4.73 5.33
C ALA A 180 -7.93 -3.59 6.33
N LEU A 181 -9.19 -3.42 6.78
CA LEU A 181 -9.55 -2.46 7.81
C LEU A 181 -8.79 -2.70 9.13
N ILE A 182 -8.72 -3.96 9.58
CA ILE A 182 -7.93 -4.32 10.77
C ILE A 182 -6.45 -4.00 10.55
N PHE A 183 -5.90 -4.24 9.37
CA PHE A 183 -4.53 -3.81 9.04
C PHE A 183 -4.36 -2.30 9.19
N PHE A 184 -5.25 -1.48 8.64
CA PHE A 184 -5.21 -0.01 8.81
C PHE A 184 -5.33 0.43 10.26
N TRP A 185 -6.11 -0.29 11.07
CA TRP A 185 -6.24 -0.02 12.49
C TRP A 185 -4.97 -0.38 13.26
N GLU A 186 -4.33 -1.51 12.96
CA GLU A 186 -3.08 -1.94 13.59
C GLU A 186 -1.89 -1.02 13.27
N VAL A 187 -1.84 -0.46 12.06
CA VAL A 187 -0.78 0.48 11.66
C VAL A 187 -1.02 1.91 12.17
N ASN A 188 -2.17 2.19 12.79
CA ASN A 188 -2.47 3.49 13.38
C ASN A 188 -1.72 3.71 14.71
N VAL A 189 -0.44 4.11 14.62
CA VAL A 189 0.45 4.34 15.76
C VAL A 189 -0.11 5.28 16.84
N PRO A 190 -0.85 6.37 16.53
CA PRO A 190 -1.47 7.20 17.55
C PRO A 190 -2.42 6.45 18.50
N ARG A 191 -2.97 5.30 18.07
CA ARG A 191 -3.87 4.44 18.86
C ARG A 191 -4.96 5.21 19.60
N ASN A 192 -5.50 6.24 18.97
CA ASN A 192 -6.47 7.19 19.53
C ASN A 192 -7.88 7.05 18.88
N ILE A 193 -8.10 5.99 18.12
CA ILE A 193 -9.39 5.62 17.56
C ILE A 193 -9.72 4.22 18.07
N SER A 194 -10.83 4.10 18.80
CA SER A 194 -11.26 2.83 19.39
C SER A 194 -11.75 1.86 18.31
N ILE A 195 -11.71 0.56 18.59
CA ILE A 195 -12.28 -0.44 17.68
C ILE A 195 -13.79 -0.23 17.45
N PHE A 196 -14.51 0.27 18.46
CA PHE A 196 -15.94 0.60 18.33
C PHE A 196 -16.16 1.73 17.33
N ASP A 197 -15.31 2.78 17.34
CA ASP A 197 -15.34 3.83 16.34
C ASP A 197 -15.03 3.29 14.95
N VAL A 198 -14.02 2.42 14.83
CA VAL A 198 -13.65 1.77 13.56
C VAL A 198 -14.83 1.01 12.97
N ILE A 199 -15.48 0.16 13.78
CA ILE A 199 -16.66 -0.62 13.37
C ILE A 199 -17.82 0.31 13.00
N THR A 200 -18.04 1.37 13.77
CA THR A 200 -19.10 2.36 13.50
C THR A 200 -18.85 3.08 12.17
N MET A 201 -17.64 3.57 11.94
CA MET A 201 -17.27 4.24 10.69
C MET A 201 -17.33 3.28 9.50
N PHE A 202 -17.02 2.00 9.71
CA PHE A 202 -17.17 0.97 8.68
C PHE A 202 -18.63 0.75 8.29
N PHE A 203 -19.51 0.39 9.23
CA PHE A 203 -20.90 0.10 8.90
C PHE A 203 -21.72 1.36 8.58
N VAL A 204 -21.72 2.33 9.50
CA VAL A 204 -22.53 3.55 9.35
C VAL A 204 -21.93 4.45 8.29
N GLY A 205 -20.61 4.64 8.30
CA GLY A 205 -19.94 5.46 7.29
C GLY A 205 -20.02 4.85 5.89
N GLY A 206 -19.85 3.53 5.76
CA GLY A 206 -20.05 2.83 4.50
C GLY A 206 -21.46 3.01 3.93
N ALA A 207 -22.50 2.77 4.74
CA ALA A 207 -23.89 2.96 4.33
C ALA A 207 -24.20 4.42 3.98
N LEU A 208 -23.75 5.38 4.79
CA LEU A 208 -23.91 6.81 4.51
C LEU A 208 -23.22 7.22 3.21
N SER A 209 -22.04 6.66 2.91
CA SER A 209 -21.33 6.99 1.68
C SER A 209 -22.06 6.50 0.44
N LEU A 210 -22.70 5.32 0.49
CA LEU A 210 -23.59 4.87 -0.57
C LEU A 210 -24.81 5.78 -0.73
N ILE A 211 -25.43 6.20 0.38
CA ILE A 211 -26.55 7.16 0.32
C ILE A 211 -26.10 8.47 -0.34
N CYS A 212 -24.94 9.01 0.03
CA CYS A 212 -24.38 10.20 -0.61
C CYS A 212 -24.17 9.99 -2.11
N THR A 213 -23.58 8.85 -2.51
CA THR A 213 -23.38 8.47 -3.91
C THR A 213 -24.71 8.39 -4.68
N LEU A 214 -25.73 7.75 -4.12
CA LEU A 214 -27.06 7.65 -4.74
C LEU A 214 -27.71 9.03 -4.94
N ILE A 215 -27.60 9.92 -3.95
CA ILE A 215 -28.10 11.31 -4.07
C ILE A 215 -27.36 12.05 -5.19
N LEU A 216 -26.05 11.84 -5.33
CA LEU A 216 -25.26 12.47 -6.39
C LEU A 216 -25.62 11.93 -7.78
N TYR A 217 -25.98 10.65 -7.90
CA TYR A 217 -26.46 10.08 -9.17
C TYR A 217 -27.80 10.64 -9.65
N GLU A 218 -28.64 11.15 -8.76
CA GLU A 218 -29.85 11.89 -9.15
C GLU A 218 -29.52 13.20 -9.88
N ILE A 219 -28.36 13.79 -9.59
CA ILE A 219 -27.88 15.03 -10.19
C ILE A 219 -27.04 14.74 -11.44
N ILE A 220 -26.14 13.76 -11.35
CA ILE A 220 -25.21 13.36 -12.41
C ILE A 220 -25.62 11.98 -12.91
N ARG A 221 -26.42 11.95 -13.98
CA ARG A 221 -26.89 10.69 -14.57
C ARG A 221 -25.79 10.05 -15.41
N VAL A 222 -25.51 8.79 -15.13
CA VAL A 222 -24.61 7.94 -15.92
C VAL A 222 -25.44 6.87 -16.62
N GLU A 223 -25.52 6.93 -17.95
CA GLU A 223 -26.36 6.03 -18.74
C GLU A 223 -25.63 4.75 -19.18
N GLN A 224 -24.33 4.85 -19.49
CA GLN A 224 -23.50 3.73 -19.95
C GLN A 224 -22.12 3.76 -19.28
N LEU A 225 -21.56 2.58 -19.03
CA LEU A 225 -20.20 2.39 -18.50
C LEU A 225 -19.17 2.42 -19.64
N ASP A 226 -19.15 3.52 -20.39
CA ASP A 226 -18.09 3.84 -21.36
C ASP A 226 -16.94 4.61 -20.66
N TYR A 227 -15.97 5.11 -21.42
CA TYR A 227 -14.84 5.85 -20.86
C TYR A 227 -15.27 7.11 -20.08
N LEU A 228 -16.30 7.82 -20.55
CA LEU A 228 -16.80 9.02 -19.87
C LEU A 228 -17.63 8.63 -18.65
N GLY A 229 -18.47 7.60 -18.77
CA GLY A 229 -19.24 7.03 -17.68
C GLY A 229 -18.36 6.57 -16.53
N ALA A 230 -17.27 5.85 -16.82
CA ALA A 230 -16.29 5.42 -15.82
C ALA A 230 -15.65 6.61 -15.05
N ILE A 231 -15.34 7.70 -15.75
CA ILE A 231 -14.84 8.93 -15.11
C ILE A 231 -15.91 9.55 -14.21
N LEU A 232 -17.16 9.65 -14.68
CA LEU A 232 -18.25 10.22 -13.90
C LEU A 232 -18.58 9.37 -12.66
N VAL A 233 -18.58 8.03 -12.79
CA VAL A 233 -18.72 7.10 -11.66
C VAL A 233 -17.61 7.34 -10.64
N GLY A 234 -16.35 7.34 -11.08
CA GLY A 234 -15.21 7.62 -10.20
C GLY A 234 -15.32 8.97 -9.48
N ILE A 235 -15.76 10.03 -10.15
CA ILE A 235 -16.01 11.34 -9.52
C ILE A 235 -17.12 11.24 -8.48
N VAL A 236 -18.28 10.73 -8.86
CA VAL A 236 -19.49 10.68 -8.01
C VAL A 236 -19.23 9.86 -6.76
N GLU A 237 -18.65 8.67 -6.90
CA GLU A 237 -18.42 7.78 -5.76
C GLU A 237 -17.32 8.26 -4.82
N GLU A 238 -16.19 8.77 -5.35
CA GLU A 238 -15.14 9.30 -4.49
C GLU A 238 -15.58 10.57 -3.76
N VAL A 239 -16.40 11.42 -4.40
CA VAL A 239 -17.00 12.60 -3.75
C VAL A 239 -18.00 12.21 -2.66
N GLY A 240 -18.84 11.20 -2.91
CA GLY A 240 -19.76 10.66 -1.91
C GLY A 240 -19.03 10.11 -0.67
N LYS A 241 -17.96 9.35 -0.89
CA LYS A 241 -17.13 8.79 0.21
C LYS A 241 -16.37 9.86 0.97
N ILE A 242 -15.72 10.81 0.28
CA ILE A 242 -14.93 11.84 0.96
C ILE A 242 -15.81 12.79 1.79
N ALA A 243 -17.06 13.03 1.40
CA ALA A 243 -18.01 13.80 2.21
C ALA A 243 -18.23 13.17 3.60
N VAL A 244 -18.36 11.84 3.67
CA VAL A 244 -18.50 11.11 4.93
C VAL A 244 -17.20 11.14 5.74
N VAL A 245 -16.04 11.02 5.07
CA VAL A 245 -14.73 11.16 5.73
C VAL A 245 -14.57 12.56 6.34
N VAL A 246 -14.96 13.63 5.62
CA VAL A 246 -14.97 15.00 6.12
C VAL A 246 -15.82 15.12 7.38
N PHE A 247 -17.00 14.51 7.41
CA PHE A 247 -17.87 14.48 8.59
C PHE A 247 -17.15 13.86 9.82
N TYR A 248 -16.55 12.68 9.68
CA TYR A 248 -15.86 12.01 10.79
C TYR A 248 -14.58 12.73 11.23
N VAL A 249 -13.78 13.25 10.28
CA VAL A 249 -12.58 14.03 10.59
C VAL A 249 -12.94 15.30 11.35
N SER A 250 -14.02 15.98 10.97
CA SER A 250 -14.51 17.18 11.65
C SER A 250 -14.98 16.87 13.08
N ARG A 251 -15.71 15.76 13.27
CA ARG A 251 -16.22 15.34 14.59
C ARG A 251 -15.11 14.91 15.55
N LYS A 252 -14.09 14.20 15.07
CA LYS A 252 -12.96 13.73 15.90
C LYS A 252 -11.84 14.76 16.05
N ASN A 253 -11.82 15.79 15.21
CA ASN A 253 -10.76 16.80 15.15
C ASN A 253 -9.34 16.21 15.19
N THR A 254 -9.10 15.17 14.39
CA THR A 254 -7.77 14.54 14.33
C THR A 254 -6.79 15.37 13.51
N LYS A 255 -5.49 15.23 13.84
CA LYS A 255 -4.36 15.90 13.18
C LYS A 255 -3.33 14.94 12.55
N TYR A 256 -3.48 13.63 12.80
CA TYR A 256 -2.50 12.62 12.37
C TYR A 256 -2.85 12.06 10.99
N ILE A 257 -1.88 11.99 10.09
CA ILE A 257 -2.00 11.39 8.75
C ILE A 257 -2.55 9.96 8.85
N LEU A 258 -2.05 9.16 9.82
CA LEU A 258 -2.50 7.78 10.04
C LEU A 258 -3.97 7.70 10.45
N ASN A 259 -4.51 8.70 11.14
CA ASN A 259 -5.94 8.76 11.44
C ASN A 259 -6.76 9.05 10.19
N GLY A 260 -6.31 9.97 9.32
CA GLY A 260 -6.97 10.24 8.05
C GLY A 260 -7.02 9.00 7.16
N MET A 261 -5.90 8.27 7.13
CA MET A 261 -5.79 6.98 6.45
C MET A 261 -6.78 5.95 7.01
N LEU A 262 -6.82 5.78 8.33
CA LEU A 262 -7.73 4.83 8.99
C LEU A 262 -9.20 5.20 8.77
N ILE A 263 -9.60 6.46 8.97
CA ILE A 263 -10.98 6.91 8.77
C ILE A 263 -11.41 6.69 7.32
N GLY A 264 -10.54 7.04 6.36
CA GLY A 264 -10.80 6.79 4.94
C GLY A 264 -10.92 5.29 4.62
N ALA A 265 -10.04 4.46 5.17
CA ALA A 265 -10.12 3.00 5.03
C ALA A 265 -11.40 2.41 5.63
N CYS A 266 -11.89 2.94 6.77
CA CYS A 266 -13.17 2.52 7.37
C CYS A 266 -14.33 2.73 6.39
N VAL A 267 -14.49 3.96 5.91
CA VAL A 267 -15.58 4.33 4.99
C VAL A 267 -15.46 3.55 3.67
N GLY A 268 -14.27 3.51 3.09
CA GLY A 268 -14.02 2.80 1.82
C GLY A 268 -14.22 1.29 1.92
N ALA A 269 -13.84 0.66 3.04
CA ALA A 269 -14.11 -0.76 3.28
C ALA A 269 -15.61 -1.03 3.46
N GLY A 270 -16.32 -0.17 4.20
CA GLY A 270 -17.77 -0.29 4.32
C GLY A 270 -18.48 -0.20 2.98
N PHE A 271 -18.13 0.80 2.17
CA PHE A 271 -18.62 0.97 0.81
C PHE A 271 -18.38 -0.29 -0.04
N ALA A 272 -17.13 -0.80 -0.07
CA ALA A 272 -16.75 -1.97 -0.86
C ALA A 272 -17.55 -3.23 -0.49
N VAL A 273 -17.84 -3.43 0.81
CA VAL A 273 -18.59 -4.61 1.29
C VAL A 273 -20.04 -4.56 0.84
N PHE A 274 -20.72 -3.44 1.07
CA PHE A 274 -22.13 -3.30 0.71
C PHE A 274 -22.33 -3.37 -0.81
N GLU A 275 -21.45 -2.70 -1.56
CA GLU A 275 -21.49 -2.69 -3.01
C GLU A 275 -21.20 -4.09 -3.60
N THR A 276 -20.15 -4.77 -3.13
CA THR A 276 -19.81 -6.13 -3.59
C THR A 276 -20.91 -7.14 -3.26
N ALA A 277 -21.53 -7.03 -2.07
CA ALA A 277 -22.68 -7.85 -1.72
C ALA A 277 -23.87 -7.63 -2.67
N GLY A 278 -24.13 -6.37 -3.04
CA GLY A 278 -25.15 -6.00 -4.02
C GLY A 278 -24.86 -6.58 -5.41
N TYR A 279 -23.63 -6.45 -5.92
CA TYR A 279 -23.24 -7.04 -7.20
C TYR A 279 -23.38 -8.56 -7.21
N ALA A 280 -22.93 -9.25 -6.16
CA ALA A 280 -23.07 -10.70 -6.05
C ALA A 280 -24.54 -11.13 -6.02
N PHE A 281 -25.38 -10.43 -5.26
CA PHE A 281 -26.81 -10.69 -5.19
C PHE A 281 -27.51 -10.45 -6.54
N ASN A 282 -27.22 -9.33 -7.21
CA ASN A 282 -27.80 -9.02 -8.52
C ASN A 282 -27.35 -10.02 -9.58
N ALA A 283 -26.09 -10.47 -9.55
CA ALA A 283 -25.59 -11.51 -10.43
C ALA A 283 -26.28 -12.87 -10.19
N PHE A 284 -26.52 -13.22 -8.93
CA PHE A 284 -27.27 -14.42 -8.56
C PHE A 284 -28.71 -14.36 -9.10
N VAL A 285 -29.44 -13.28 -8.84
CA VAL A 285 -30.83 -13.12 -9.29
C VAL A 285 -30.92 -13.03 -10.82
N GLY A 286 -30.06 -12.21 -11.45
CA GLY A 286 -30.06 -11.99 -12.89
C GLY A 286 -29.67 -13.21 -13.72
N SER A 287 -28.91 -14.14 -13.14
CA SER A 287 -28.57 -15.43 -13.77
C SER A 287 -29.63 -16.52 -13.56
N GLY A 288 -30.76 -16.21 -12.92
CA GLY A 288 -31.80 -17.19 -12.59
C GLY A 288 -31.45 -18.11 -11.42
N GLY A 289 -30.61 -17.63 -10.49
CA GLY A 289 -30.20 -18.37 -9.29
C GLY A 289 -28.94 -19.21 -9.47
N GLN A 290 -28.07 -18.87 -10.44
CA GLN A 290 -26.80 -19.59 -10.63
C GLN A 290 -25.77 -19.11 -9.60
N THR A 291 -25.38 -20.02 -8.70
CA THR A 291 -24.41 -19.73 -7.63
C THR A 291 -23.00 -19.54 -8.16
N SER A 292 -22.65 -20.12 -9.32
CA SER A 292 -21.33 -19.94 -9.96
C SER A 292 -21.06 -18.48 -10.31
N VAL A 293 -21.99 -17.81 -10.99
CA VAL A 293 -21.85 -16.41 -11.41
C VAL A 293 -21.70 -15.48 -10.20
N MET A 294 -22.48 -15.74 -9.15
CA MET A 294 -22.36 -15.04 -7.86
C MET A 294 -20.96 -15.22 -7.25
N LEU A 295 -20.46 -16.45 -7.21
CA LEU A 295 -19.16 -16.77 -6.64
C LEU A 295 -18.01 -16.15 -7.45
N ASP A 296 -18.10 -16.11 -8.77
CA ASP A 296 -17.11 -15.47 -9.63
C ASP A 296 -16.97 -13.98 -9.32
N ILE A 297 -18.09 -13.28 -9.11
CA ILE A 297 -18.10 -11.87 -8.66
C ILE A 297 -17.43 -11.73 -7.30
N LEU A 298 -17.77 -12.60 -6.34
CA LEU A 298 -17.19 -12.56 -5.00
C LEU A 298 -15.68 -12.80 -5.04
N TRP A 299 -15.20 -13.78 -5.80
CA TRP A 299 -13.76 -14.06 -5.92
C TRP A 299 -13.01 -12.88 -6.52
N LEU A 300 -13.49 -12.36 -7.66
CA LEU A 300 -12.83 -11.27 -8.36
C LEU A 300 -12.79 -10.00 -7.49
N ARG A 301 -13.95 -9.56 -7.00
CA ARG A 301 -14.06 -8.29 -6.27
C ARG A 301 -13.41 -8.38 -4.89
N SER A 302 -13.48 -9.52 -4.20
CA SER A 302 -12.89 -9.65 -2.86
C SER A 302 -11.36 -9.72 -2.91
N ILE A 303 -10.76 -10.48 -3.83
CA ILE A 303 -9.28 -10.58 -3.90
C ILE A 303 -8.67 -9.22 -4.22
N LEU A 304 -9.31 -8.48 -5.13
CA LEU A 304 -8.81 -7.20 -5.60
C LEU A 304 -9.19 -6.03 -4.69
N SER A 305 -10.12 -6.21 -3.72
CA SER A 305 -10.70 -5.10 -2.95
C SER A 305 -9.69 -4.27 -2.18
N PHE A 306 -8.54 -4.83 -1.80
CA PHE A 306 -7.46 -4.09 -1.15
C PHE A 306 -6.97 -2.94 -2.04
N GLY A 307 -6.89 -3.15 -3.36
CA GLY A 307 -6.45 -2.16 -4.33
C GLY A 307 -7.51 -1.14 -4.78
N CYS A 308 -8.72 -1.21 -4.22
CA CYS A 308 -9.90 -0.47 -4.68
C CYS A 308 -10.37 0.58 -3.65
N HIS A 309 -11.69 0.72 -3.45
CA HIS A 309 -12.33 1.75 -2.63
C HIS A 309 -11.67 1.95 -1.25
N ILE A 310 -11.17 0.89 -0.60
CA ILE A 310 -10.51 0.97 0.70
C ILE A 310 -9.30 1.89 0.64
N THR A 311 -8.38 1.63 -0.29
CA THR A 311 -7.12 2.36 -0.39
C THR A 311 -7.33 3.72 -1.05
N TRP A 312 -8.22 3.83 -2.03
CA TRP A 312 -8.54 5.12 -2.67
C TRP A 312 -9.12 6.12 -1.67
N THR A 313 -10.07 5.68 -0.82
CA THR A 313 -10.66 6.54 0.21
C THR A 313 -9.69 6.80 1.36
N ALA A 314 -8.81 5.86 1.70
CA ALA A 314 -7.71 6.10 2.64
C ALA A 314 -6.73 7.19 2.13
N ILE A 315 -6.37 7.15 0.84
CA ILE A 315 -5.52 8.15 0.18
C ILE A 315 -6.18 9.54 0.24
N ALA A 316 -7.47 9.64 -0.10
CA ALA A 316 -8.21 10.90 -0.01
C ALA A 316 -8.31 11.42 1.44
N GLY A 317 -8.52 10.52 2.41
CA GLY A 317 -8.54 10.86 3.85
C GLY A 317 -7.20 11.38 4.35
N VAL A 318 -6.07 10.84 3.88
CA VAL A 318 -4.74 11.41 4.15
C VAL A 318 -4.62 12.82 3.61
N GLY A 319 -5.03 13.05 2.36
CA GLY A 319 -4.98 14.38 1.75
C GLY A 319 -5.74 15.43 2.54
N LEU A 320 -6.88 15.06 3.13
CA LEU A 320 -7.67 15.94 3.97
C LEU A 320 -6.92 16.35 5.24
N ILE A 321 -6.22 15.42 5.89
CA ILE A 321 -5.40 15.72 7.07
C ILE A 321 -4.16 16.54 6.72
N VAL A 322 -3.53 16.27 5.57
CA VAL A 322 -2.40 17.07 5.09
C VAL A 322 -2.83 18.54 4.87
N ALA A 323 -4.02 18.77 4.31
CA ALA A 323 -4.56 20.12 4.14
C ALA A 323 -4.99 20.77 5.46
N LYS A 324 -5.63 20.01 6.37
CA LYS A 324 -6.13 20.49 7.68
C LYS A 324 -5.01 20.78 8.68
N LYS A 325 -3.95 19.97 8.68
CA LYS A 325 -2.89 19.97 9.71
C LYS A 325 -3.49 19.94 11.13
N GLU A 326 -3.07 20.84 12.01
CA GLU A 326 -3.55 20.96 13.39
C GLU A 326 -4.79 21.86 13.52
N GLU A 327 -5.21 22.53 12.45
CA GLU A 327 -6.34 23.46 12.47
C GLU A 327 -7.68 22.74 12.54
N GLN A 328 -8.74 23.44 12.95
CA GLN A 328 -10.11 22.93 12.80
C GLN A 328 -10.47 22.84 11.33
N LEU A 329 -11.24 21.81 10.95
CA LEU A 329 -11.62 21.64 9.55
C LEU A 329 -12.54 22.78 9.11
N ASN A 330 -12.20 23.42 7.98
CA ASN A 330 -12.93 24.54 7.40
C ASN A 330 -13.03 24.34 5.87
N SER A 331 -13.85 25.16 5.21
CA SER A 331 -14.06 25.07 3.76
C SER A 331 -12.81 25.32 2.93
N ASN A 332 -11.84 26.08 3.43
CA ASN A 332 -10.58 26.35 2.72
C ASN A 332 -9.72 25.08 2.62
N HIS A 333 -9.83 24.16 3.58
CA HIS A 333 -9.13 22.87 3.54
C HIS A 333 -9.70 21.94 2.45
N ILE A 334 -11.01 22.02 2.19
CA ILE A 334 -11.69 21.21 1.16
C ILE A 334 -11.31 21.69 -0.26
N LEU A 335 -11.03 22.98 -0.42
CA LEU A 335 -10.56 23.56 -1.69
C LEU A 335 -9.03 23.60 -1.80
N ASN A 336 -8.30 23.05 -0.82
CA ASN A 336 -6.85 23.10 -0.81
C ASN A 336 -6.26 22.22 -1.92
N GLY A 337 -5.34 22.79 -2.70
CA GLY A 337 -4.69 22.08 -3.81
C GLY A 337 -3.93 20.81 -3.41
N GLN A 338 -3.47 20.68 -2.16
CA GLN A 338 -2.87 19.43 -1.66
C GLN A 338 -3.91 18.33 -1.52
N PHE A 339 -5.04 18.62 -0.87
CA PHE A 339 -6.15 17.66 -0.74
C PHE A 339 -6.70 17.26 -2.11
N LEU A 340 -6.91 18.23 -3.01
CA LEU A 340 -7.45 17.96 -4.35
C LEU A 340 -6.54 17.03 -5.18
N LYS A 341 -5.22 17.06 -4.99
CA LYS A 341 -4.31 16.11 -5.67
C LYS A 341 -4.54 14.67 -5.21
N PHE A 342 -4.77 14.44 -3.92
CA PHE A 342 -5.06 13.11 -3.39
C PHE A 342 -6.45 12.62 -3.83
N LEU A 343 -7.46 13.50 -3.79
CA LEU A 343 -8.79 13.17 -4.28
C LEU A 343 -8.77 12.86 -5.79
N LEU A 344 -8.06 13.67 -6.59
CA LEU A 344 -7.88 13.42 -8.02
C LEU A 344 -7.18 12.08 -8.29
N LEU A 345 -6.15 11.73 -7.51
CA LEU A 345 -5.49 10.44 -7.63
C LEU A 345 -6.48 9.29 -7.38
N ALA A 346 -7.31 9.37 -6.34
CA ALA A 346 -8.35 8.37 -6.07
C ALA A 346 -9.36 8.26 -7.22
N ILE A 347 -9.85 9.39 -7.72
CA ILE A 347 -10.80 9.45 -8.85
C ILE A 347 -10.19 8.82 -10.11
N VAL A 348 -8.93 9.11 -10.42
CA VAL A 348 -8.25 8.57 -11.59
C VAL A 348 -8.05 7.05 -11.47
N LEU A 349 -7.63 6.56 -10.31
CA LEU A 349 -7.49 5.12 -10.07
C LEU A 349 -8.83 4.40 -10.25
N HIS A 350 -9.90 4.98 -9.72
CA HIS A 350 -11.26 4.44 -9.85
C HIS A 350 -11.75 4.48 -11.30
N ALA A 351 -11.64 5.63 -11.97
CA ALA A 351 -12.08 5.75 -13.35
C ALA A 351 -11.37 4.74 -14.27
N ILE A 352 -10.05 4.55 -14.12
CA ILE A 352 -9.30 3.57 -14.92
C ILE A 352 -9.73 2.14 -14.58
N TRP A 353 -10.12 1.86 -13.33
CA TRP A 353 -10.63 0.55 -12.93
C TRP A 353 -11.90 0.17 -13.69
N ASP A 354 -12.82 1.12 -13.85
CA ASP A 354 -14.12 0.94 -14.49
C ASP A 354 -14.10 1.10 -16.01
N MET A 355 -13.03 1.68 -16.56
CA MET A 355 -12.91 1.86 -18.00
C MET A 355 -12.91 0.50 -18.73
N PRO A 356 -13.59 0.40 -19.89
CA PRO A 356 -13.66 -0.83 -20.68
C PRO A 356 -12.36 -1.05 -21.48
N ILE A 357 -11.24 -1.20 -20.78
CA ILE A 357 -9.90 -1.44 -21.36
C ILE A 357 -9.77 -2.93 -21.68
N THR A 358 -9.60 -3.26 -22.97
CA THR A 358 -9.49 -4.64 -23.45
C THR A 358 -8.09 -5.24 -23.30
N PHE A 359 -7.07 -4.40 -23.12
CA PHE A 359 -5.68 -4.85 -23.01
C PHE A 359 -5.44 -5.65 -21.72
N GLY A 360 -5.16 -6.95 -21.86
CA GLY A 360 -4.88 -7.83 -20.71
C GLY A 360 -6.08 -8.12 -19.82
N SER A 361 -7.31 -7.98 -20.34
CA SER A 361 -8.55 -8.20 -19.59
C SER A 361 -8.73 -9.64 -19.13
N GLU A 362 -8.26 -10.64 -19.90
CA GLU A 362 -8.33 -12.07 -19.54
C GLU A 362 -7.64 -12.39 -18.20
N ILE A 363 -6.63 -11.60 -17.82
CA ILE A 363 -5.87 -11.77 -16.58
C ILE A 363 -6.06 -10.59 -15.61
N TYR A 364 -7.00 -9.69 -15.90
CA TYR A 364 -7.23 -8.47 -15.11
C TYR A 364 -5.96 -7.61 -14.91
N LEU A 365 -5.13 -7.50 -15.96
CA LEU A 365 -3.80 -6.87 -15.88
C LEU A 365 -3.88 -5.43 -15.36
N VAL A 366 -4.83 -4.65 -15.87
CA VAL A 366 -5.03 -3.24 -15.46
C VAL A 366 -5.34 -3.17 -13.97
N GLN A 367 -6.26 -4.01 -13.50
CA GLN A 367 -6.68 -4.08 -12.10
C GLN A 367 -5.52 -4.47 -11.17
N TRP A 368 -4.67 -5.42 -11.58
CA TRP A 368 -3.48 -5.77 -10.82
C TRP A 368 -2.46 -4.63 -10.75
N VAL A 369 -2.25 -3.92 -11.86
CA VAL A 369 -1.35 -2.75 -11.91
C VAL A 369 -1.87 -1.62 -11.02
N LEU A 370 -3.17 -1.31 -11.10
CA LEU A 370 -3.80 -0.29 -10.24
C LEU A 370 -3.70 -0.67 -8.76
N THR A 371 -3.94 -1.95 -8.43
CA THR A 371 -3.78 -2.47 -7.07
C THR A 371 -2.36 -2.28 -6.56
N PHE A 372 -1.34 -2.58 -7.39
CA PHE A 372 0.05 -2.36 -7.04
C PHE A 372 0.36 -0.87 -6.79
N ILE A 373 -0.12 0.02 -7.66
CA ILE A 373 0.03 1.48 -7.50
C ILE A 373 -0.62 1.96 -6.19
N ALA A 374 -1.83 1.49 -5.88
CA ALA A 374 -2.53 1.84 -4.65
C ALA A 374 -1.77 1.35 -3.40
N ILE A 375 -1.27 0.11 -3.40
CA ILE A 375 -0.46 -0.45 -2.31
C ILE A 375 0.81 0.38 -2.09
N VAL A 376 1.56 0.67 -3.15
CA VAL A 376 2.78 1.48 -3.06
C VAL A 376 2.46 2.86 -2.51
N THR A 377 1.38 3.49 -2.97
CA THR A 377 0.93 4.80 -2.47
C THR A 377 0.67 4.75 -0.97
N VAL A 378 -0.10 3.76 -0.50
CA VAL A 378 -0.39 3.59 0.92
C VAL A 378 0.88 3.36 1.75
N LEU A 379 1.84 2.59 1.26
CA LEU A 379 3.11 2.37 1.96
C LEU A 379 3.94 3.65 2.07
N VAL A 380 3.94 4.50 1.04
CA VAL A 380 4.58 5.82 1.08
C VAL A 380 3.87 6.72 2.11
N LEU A 381 2.54 6.74 2.10
CA LEU A 381 1.74 7.52 3.03
C LEU A 381 1.87 7.04 4.48
N LEU A 382 2.02 5.73 4.69
CA LEU A 382 2.29 5.13 6.00
C LEU A 382 3.64 5.63 6.51
N ASN A 383 4.68 5.60 5.68
CA ASN A 383 5.99 6.16 6.02
C ASN A 383 5.91 7.67 6.36
N ALA A 384 5.15 8.45 5.60
CA ALA A 384 4.93 9.86 5.88
C ALA A 384 4.22 10.08 7.23
N GLY A 385 3.19 9.28 7.54
CA GLY A 385 2.49 9.32 8.82
C GLY A 385 3.37 8.93 10.01
N LEU A 386 4.24 7.93 9.86
CA LEU A 386 5.21 7.55 10.89
C LEU A 386 6.22 8.68 11.17
N ARG A 387 6.70 9.35 10.12
CA ARG A 387 7.57 10.53 10.25
C ARG A 387 6.88 11.67 10.98
N GLN A 388 5.62 11.97 10.63
CA GLN A 388 4.83 13.00 11.31
C GLN A 388 4.66 12.69 12.80
N VAL A 389 4.29 11.46 13.15
CA VAL A 389 4.15 11.01 14.54
C VAL A 389 5.50 11.11 15.28
N SER A 390 6.61 10.74 14.62
CA SER A 390 7.95 10.86 15.20
C SER A 390 8.33 12.31 15.53
N GLN A 391 7.99 13.25 14.66
CA GLN A 391 8.26 14.67 14.88
C GLN A 391 7.46 15.19 16.08
N TYR A 392 6.17 14.87 16.15
CA TYR A 392 5.32 15.24 17.30
C TYR A 392 5.79 14.61 18.61
N ALA A 393 6.17 13.33 18.60
CA ALA A 393 6.71 12.68 19.78
C ALA A 393 8.00 13.34 20.27
N LYS A 394 8.89 13.75 19.36
CA LYS A 394 10.13 14.46 19.70
C LYS A 394 9.85 15.83 20.32
N LEU A 395 8.99 16.63 19.69
CA LEU A 395 8.60 17.95 20.19
C LEU A 395 7.93 17.87 21.57
N ALA A 396 7.09 16.86 21.80
CA ALA A 396 6.45 16.64 23.09
C ALA A 396 7.48 16.30 24.19
N ARG A 397 8.45 15.42 23.91
CA ARG A 397 9.56 15.12 24.85
C ARG A 397 10.41 16.34 25.18
N GLU A 398 10.71 17.17 24.18
CA GLU A 398 11.48 18.40 24.38
C GLU A 398 10.74 19.39 25.29
N LYS A 399 9.43 19.54 25.11
CA LYS A 399 8.58 20.39 25.99
C LYS A 399 8.54 19.86 27.42
N GLU A 400 8.30 18.56 27.61
CA GLU A 400 8.30 17.94 28.94
C GLU A 400 9.66 18.12 29.65
N LEU A 401 10.78 17.97 28.92
CA LEU A 401 12.13 18.21 29.46
C LEU A 401 12.36 19.69 29.83
N GLN A 402 11.78 20.64 29.09
CA GLN A 402 11.87 22.06 29.42
C GLN A 402 11.04 22.39 30.68
N GLU A 403 9.85 21.81 30.82
CA GLU A 403 9.01 21.98 32.00
C GLU A 403 9.70 21.44 33.26
N ILE A 404 10.33 20.27 33.17
CA ILE A 404 11.11 19.68 34.29
C ILE A 404 12.31 20.56 34.67
N LYS A 405 12.96 21.21 33.70
CA LYS A 405 14.11 22.10 33.97
C LYS A 405 13.72 23.45 34.59
N ASN A 406 12.46 23.85 34.44
CA ASN A 406 11.95 25.13 34.94
C ASN A 406 11.27 25.00 36.32
N GLN A 407 11.15 23.77 36.83
CA GLN A 407 10.74 23.43 38.21
C GLN A 407 11.98 23.21 39.07
#